data_AF-A0A969NWA4-F1
#
_entry.id   AF-A0A969NWA4-F1
#
_cell.length_a   1.000
_cell.length_b   1.000
_cell.length_c   1.000
_cell.angle_alpha   90.00
_cell.angle_beta   90.00
_cell.angle_gamma   90.00
#
_symmetry.space_group_name_H-M   'P 1'
#
loop_
_entity.id
_entity.type
_entity.pdbx_description
1 polymer ?
#
loop_
_entity_poly.entity_id
_entity_poly.type
_entity_poly.pdbx_seq_one_letter_code
_entity_poly.pdbx_strand_id
1 'polypeptide(L)'
;MAPKNEVEKKIADIWQQLLGIETVGIYDNFFDLGGDSLVGIRLISRLKQEWEVEIAINYLFESPYVSELALVVEETIISELEELTEDAAQKLMPTISNHNR
;
A
#
# COMPACT_ATOMS: atom_id res chain seq x y z
N MET A 1 -13.28 12.80 8.20
CA MET A 1 -12.11 13.44 8.86
C MET A 1 -11.01 13.61 7.82
N ALA A 2 -10.20 14.67 7.88
CA ALA A 2 -9.14 14.88 6.89
C ALA A 2 -7.94 13.92 7.09
N PRO A 3 -7.17 13.60 6.03
CA PRO A 3 -5.90 12.89 6.12
C PRO A 3 -4.94 13.53 7.13
N LYS A 4 -4.26 12.69 7.92
CA LYS A 4 -3.35 13.07 8.99
C LYS A 4 -1.89 12.78 8.66
N ASN A 5 -1.63 11.85 7.75
CA ASN A 5 -0.28 11.51 7.28
C ASN A 5 -0.16 11.57 5.74
N GLU A 6 1.06 11.47 5.22
CA GLU A 6 1.33 11.58 3.78
C GLU A 6 0.77 10.40 2.98
N VAL A 7 0.73 9.19 3.53
CA VAL A 7 0.18 8.00 2.87
C VAL A 7 -1.34 8.14 2.71
N GLU A 8 -2.06 8.45 3.79
CA GLU A 8 -3.49 8.74 3.78
C GLU A 8 -3.82 9.86 2.78
N LYS A 9 -3.03 10.94 2.78
CA LYS A 9 -3.25 12.07 1.87
C LYS A 9 -3.10 11.64 0.42
N LYS A 10 -2.05 10.90 0.11
CA LYS A 10 -1.79 10.41 -1.24
C LYS A 10 -2.86 9.43 -1.72
N ILE A 11 -3.32 8.52 -0.86
CA ILE A 11 -4.42 7.62 -1.17
C ILE A 11 -5.71 8.40 -1.41
N ALA A 12 -6.03 9.38 -0.57
CA ALA A 12 -7.19 10.25 -0.76
C ALA A 12 -7.12 11.02 -2.10
N ASP A 13 -5.94 11.54 -2.46
CA ASP A 13 -5.71 12.20 -3.75
C ASP A 13 -5.97 11.25 -4.94
N ILE A 14 -5.50 9.99 -4.84
CA ILE A 14 -5.76 8.98 -5.87
C ILE A 14 -7.27 8.69 -5.97
N TRP A 15 -7.98 8.61 -4.84
CA TRP A 15 -9.43 8.39 -4.83
C TRP A 15 -10.18 9.56 -5.48
N GLN A 16 -9.84 10.79 -5.12
CA GLN A 16 -10.42 12.00 -5.72
C GLN A 16 -10.28 11.97 -7.25
N GLN A 17 -9.08 11.63 -7.75
CA GLN A 17 -8.83 11.54 -9.18
C GLN A 17 -9.59 10.39 -9.87
N LEU A 18 -9.73 9.24 -9.21
CA LEU A 18 -10.37 8.06 -9.78
C LEU A 18 -11.90 8.14 -9.75
N LEU A 19 -12.47 8.76 -8.71
CA LEU A 19 -13.91 8.90 -8.49
C LEU A 19 -14.45 10.24 -9.03
N GLY A 20 -13.58 11.21 -9.31
CA GLY A 20 -13.97 12.53 -9.81
C GLY A 20 -14.65 13.40 -8.74
N ILE A 21 -14.20 13.31 -7.49
CA ILE A 21 -14.78 14.02 -6.34
C ILE A 21 -13.77 14.99 -5.71
N GLU A 22 -14.26 16.07 -5.11
CA GLU A 22 -13.40 17.17 -4.62
C GLU A 22 -12.71 16.87 -3.29
N THR A 23 -13.34 16.11 -2.39
CA THR A 23 -12.81 15.84 -1.04
C THR A 23 -13.10 14.41 -0.63
N VAL A 24 -12.09 13.73 -0.08
CA VAL A 24 -12.22 12.41 0.53
C VAL A 24 -11.70 12.47 1.96
N GLY A 25 -12.54 12.06 2.91
CA GLY A 25 -12.17 11.85 4.29
C GLY A 25 -11.62 10.45 4.53
N ILE A 26 -10.79 10.30 5.58
CA ILE A 26 -10.11 9.03 5.87
C ILE A 26 -11.04 7.86 6.22
N TYR A 27 -12.27 8.17 6.65
CA TYR A 27 -13.31 7.21 7.02
C TYR A 27 -14.47 7.19 6.03
N ASP A 28 -14.33 7.87 4.89
CA ASP A 28 -15.34 7.80 3.85
C ASP A 28 -15.22 6.43 3.16
N ASN A 29 -16.36 5.78 2.97
CA ASN A 29 -16.40 4.44 2.37
C ASN A 29 -16.25 4.55 0.85
N PHE A 30 -15.28 3.82 0.28
CA PHE A 30 -14.99 3.81 -1.15
C PHE A 30 -16.23 3.55 -2.03
N PHE A 31 -17.07 2.59 -1.64
CA PHE A 31 -18.23 2.17 -2.41
C PHE A 31 -19.38 3.17 -2.29
N ASP A 32 -19.54 3.80 -1.13
CA ASP A 32 -20.54 4.87 -0.93
C ASP A 32 -20.21 6.12 -1.77
N LEU A 33 -18.93 6.33 -2.07
CA LEU A 33 -18.45 7.40 -2.96
C LEU A 33 -18.55 7.06 -4.46
N GLY A 34 -19.16 5.92 -4.82
CA GLY A 34 -19.35 5.49 -6.20
C GLY A 34 -18.21 4.62 -6.76
N GLY A 35 -17.32 4.13 -5.89
CA GLY A 35 -16.31 3.14 -6.27
C GLY A 35 -16.92 1.79 -6.65
N ASP A 36 -16.32 1.13 -7.62
CA ASP A 36 -16.65 -0.23 -8.04
C ASP A 36 -15.38 -1.07 -8.20
N SER A 37 -15.52 -2.33 -8.62
CA SER A 37 -14.38 -3.23 -8.82
C SER A 37 -13.40 -2.72 -9.88
N LEU A 38 -13.86 -2.04 -10.92
CA LEU A 38 -12.99 -1.53 -11.98
C LEU A 38 -12.18 -0.32 -11.48
N VAL A 39 -12.82 0.59 -10.75
CA VAL A 39 -12.13 1.70 -10.06
C VAL A 39 -11.16 1.14 -9.03
N GLY A 40 -11.55 0.12 -8.27
CA GLY A 40 -10.72 -0.57 -7.29
C GLY A 40 -9.47 -1.21 -7.89
N ILE A 41 -9.59 -1.90 -9.03
CA ILE A 41 -8.43 -2.45 -9.76
C ILE A 41 -7.47 -1.33 -10.17
N ARG A 42 -8.00 -0.19 -10.67
CA ARG A 42 -7.17 0.96 -11.03
C ARG A 42 -6.50 1.59 -9.81
N LEU A 43 -7.20 1.65 -8.67
CA LEU A 43 -6.63 2.10 -7.40
C LEU A 43 -5.44 1.24 -7.02
N ILE A 44 -5.62 -0.07 -6.90
CA ILE A 44 -4.53 -1.00 -6.55
C ILE A 44 -3.34 -0.88 -7.49
N SER A 45 -3.59 -0.78 -8.81
CA SER A 45 -2.52 -0.58 -9.79
C SER A 45 -1.74 0.71 -9.56
N ARG A 46 -2.39 1.79 -9.11
CA ARG A 46 -1.71 3.06 -8.79
C ARG A 46 -0.93 2.99 -7.48
N LEU A 47 -1.46 2.31 -6.46
CA LEU A 47 -0.73 2.10 -5.20
C LEU A 47 0.58 1.33 -5.47
N LYS A 48 0.50 0.27 -6.29
CA LYS A 48 1.68 -0.48 -6.72
C LYS A 48 2.71 0.37 -7.45
N GLN A 49 2.27 1.29 -8.31
CA GLN A 49 3.20 2.17 -9.03
C GLN A 49 3.84 3.24 -8.13
N GLU A 50 3.12 3.71 -7.11
CA GLU A 50 3.60 4.78 -6.24
C GLU A 50 4.57 4.30 -5.17
N TRP A 51 4.33 3.11 -4.60
CA TRP A 51 5.12 2.59 -3.47
C TRP A 51 5.82 1.25 -3.75
N GLU A 52 5.74 0.74 -4.98
CA GLU A 52 6.24 -0.59 -5.38
C GLU A 52 5.60 -1.80 -4.65
N VAL A 53 4.55 -1.55 -3.86
CA VAL A 53 3.86 -2.57 -3.06
C VAL A 53 2.78 -3.37 -3.81
N GLU A 54 2.66 -4.66 -3.49
CA GLU A 54 1.56 -5.50 -3.96
C GLU A 54 0.44 -5.63 -2.93
N ILE A 55 -0.66 -4.91 -3.15
CA ILE A 55 -1.86 -5.00 -2.29
C ILE A 55 -2.95 -5.80 -2.98
N ALA A 56 -3.47 -6.80 -2.28
CA ALA A 56 -4.57 -7.58 -2.77
C ALA A 56 -5.89 -6.78 -2.74
N ILE A 57 -6.70 -6.88 -3.80
CA ILE A 57 -7.93 -6.08 -3.92
C ILE A 57 -8.97 -6.42 -2.85
N ASN A 58 -8.93 -7.60 -2.24
CA ASN A 58 -9.85 -7.97 -1.16
C ASN A 58 -9.75 -7.03 0.05
N TYR A 59 -8.58 -6.44 0.33
CA TYR A 59 -8.43 -5.45 1.39
C TYR A 59 -9.37 -4.25 1.20
N LEU A 60 -9.57 -3.81 -0.05
CA LEU A 60 -10.50 -2.72 -0.35
C LEU A 60 -11.96 -3.11 -0.08
N PHE A 61 -12.32 -4.38 -0.24
CA PHE A 61 -13.67 -4.88 0.05
C PHE A 61 -13.91 -5.10 1.54
N GLU A 62 -12.90 -5.57 2.26
CA GLU A 62 -12.98 -5.83 3.71
C GLU A 62 -12.97 -4.52 4.51
N SER A 63 -12.12 -3.57 4.09
CA SER A 63 -11.90 -2.30 4.76
C SER A 63 -11.83 -1.15 3.74
N PRO A 64 -12.99 -0.64 3.26
CA PRO A 64 -13.07 0.36 2.20
C PRO A 64 -12.80 1.78 2.68
N TYR A 65 -11.80 1.98 3.54
CA TYR A 65 -11.47 3.27 4.13
C TYR A 65 -10.02 3.63 3.83
N VAL A 66 -9.76 4.91 3.55
CA VAL A 66 -8.40 5.41 3.29
C VAL A 66 -7.48 5.13 4.48
N SER A 67 -7.96 5.27 5.73
CA SER A 67 -7.14 5.00 6.92
C SER A 67 -6.66 3.55 6.98
N GLU A 68 -7.52 2.59 6.67
CA GLU A 68 -7.18 1.17 6.71
C GLU A 68 -6.26 0.79 5.55
N LEU A 69 -6.51 1.33 4.36
CA LEU A 69 -5.67 1.08 3.20
C LEU A 69 -4.27 1.69 3.37
N ALA A 70 -4.17 2.83 4.07
CA ALA A 70 -2.88 3.43 4.42
C ALA A 70 -2.06 2.54 5.34
N LEU A 71 -2.68 1.92 6.36
CA LEU A 71 -2.01 0.97 7.24
C LEU A 71 -1.47 -0.23 6.46
N VAL A 72 -2.26 -0.81 5.55
CA VAL A 72 -1.83 -1.94 4.71
C VAL A 72 -0.65 -1.55 3.81
N VAL A 73 -0.67 -0.36 3.20
CA VAL A 73 0.46 0.16 2.42
C VAL A 73 1.70 0.28 3.31
N GLU A 74 1.60 0.92 4.46
CA GLU A 74 2.72 1.14 5.38
C GLU A 74 3.32 -0.19 5.87
N GLU A 75 2.48 -1.16 6.26
CA GLU A 75 2.92 -2.50 6.67
C GLU A 75 3.64 -3.23 5.54
N THR A 76 3.11 -3.15 4.31
CA THR A 76 3.72 -3.82 3.15
C THR A 76 5.08 -3.21 2.82
N ILE A 77 5.21 -1.87 2.86
CA ILE A 77 6.49 -1.18 2.66
C ILE A 77 7.52 -1.64 3.69
N ILE A 78 7.12 -1.75 4.97
CA ILE A 78 8.03 -2.18 6.04
C ILE A 78 8.49 -3.61 5.78
N SER A 79 7.59 -4.53 5.45
CA SER A 79 7.95 -5.93 5.15
C SER A 79 8.89 -6.03 3.95
N GLU A 80 8.66 -5.30 2.87
CA GLU A 80 9.54 -5.29 1.69
C GLU A 80 10.95 -4.75 2.02
N LEU A 81 11.03 -3.70 2.85
CA LEU A 81 12.31 -3.16 3.30
C LEU A 81 13.09 -4.14 4.18
N GLU A 82 12.40 -4.83 5.10
CA GLU A 82 13.02 -5.86 5.95
C GLU A 82 13.59 -7.00 5.10
N GLU A 83 12.82 -7.54 4.14
CA GLU A 83 13.28 -8.59 3.23
C GLU A 83 14.50 -8.16 2.38
N LEU A 84 14.50 -6.93 1.86
CA LEU A 84 15.64 -6.38 1.11
C LEU A 84 16.90 -6.26 1.99
N THR A 85 16.75 -5.90 3.26
CA THR A 85 17.90 -5.82 4.18
C THR A 85 18.47 -7.19 4.52
N GLU A 86 17.61 -8.20 4.71
CA GLU A 86 18.03 -9.58 4.96
C GLU A 86 18.75 -10.18 3.76
N ASP A 87 18.21 -10.03 2.54
CA ASP A 87 18.84 -10.52 1.31
C ASP A 87 20.19 -9.83 1.04
N ALA A 88 20.28 -8.50 1.27
CA ALA A 88 21.53 -7.76 1.16
C ALA A 88 22.57 -8.23 2.19
N ALA A 89 22.17 -8.47 3.44
CA ALA A 89 23.05 -8.99 4.48
C ALA A 89 23.58 -10.39 4.14
N GLN A 90 22.71 -11.28 3.64
CA GLN A 90 23.07 -12.64 3.22
C GLN A 90 24.09 -12.64 2.06
N LYS A 91 23.95 -11.71 1.10
CA LYS A 91 24.87 -11.55 -0.04
C LYS A 91 26.23 -10.97 0.34
N LEU A 92 26.27 -10.05 1.32
CA LEU A 92 27.51 -9.41 1.78
C LEU A 92 28.31 -10.28 2.77
N MET A 93 27.65 -11.21 3.44
CA MET A 93 28.29 -12.23 4.28
C MET A 93 28.16 -13.62 3.64
N PRO A 94 28.85 -13.93 2.52
CA PRO A 94 28.95 -15.30 2.08
C PRO A 94 29.67 -16.05 3.19
N THR A 95 28.96 -16.99 3.81
CA THR A 95 29.42 -17.81 4.91
C THR A 95 30.89 -18.16 4.71
N ILE A 96 31.76 -17.83 5.66
CA ILE A 96 33.10 -18.42 5.72
C ILE A 96 32.86 -19.92 5.68
N SER A 97 33.12 -20.53 4.52
CA SER A 97 33.02 -21.96 4.30
C SER A 97 34.08 -22.63 5.14
N ASN A 98 33.80 -22.79 6.42
CA ASN A 98 34.66 -23.47 7.36
C ASN A 98 34.37 -24.97 7.26
N HIS A 99 34.95 -25.61 6.24
CA HIS A 99 35.14 -27.04 6.26
C HIS A 99 36.61 -27.31 6.58
N ASN A 100 36.93 -27.26 7.89
CA ASN A 100 38.10 -27.91 8.44
C ASN A 100 38.03 -29.40 8.09
N ARG A 101 39.11 -29.92 7.53
CA ARG A 101 39.36 -31.35 7.33
C ARG A 101 39.28 -32.12 8.65
#